data_AF-A0A4S5BD71-F1
#
_entry.id   AF-A0A4S5BD71-F1
#
_cell.length_a   1.000
_cell.length_b   1.000
_cell.length_c   1.000
_cell.angle_alpha   90.00
_cell.angle_beta   90.00
_cell.angle_gamma   90.00
#
_symmetry.space_group_name_H-M   'P 1'
#
loop_
_entity.id
_entity.type
_entity.pdbx_description
1 polymer ?
#
loop_
_entity_poly.entity_id
_entity_poly.type
_entity_poly.pdbx_seq_one_letter_code
_entity_poly.pdbx_strand_id
1 'polypeptide(L)'
;MPEGHTVHRLAAVHQRMFAGRPVAVASPQGRFAEGALRLDGRLLTDAEALGKHLLLRFDHDQVLHVHLGIYGKYTVGPLPAPAPIGAVRLRLTADTGYADLRGPNACELLEPGGVKTLRDRLGPDPLRGD
;
A
#
# COMPACT_ATOMS: atom_id res chain seq x y z
N MET A 1 5.96 7.13 -15.91
CA MET A 1 4.96 7.43 -14.87
C MET A 1 4.03 6.23 -14.80
N PRO A 2 3.82 5.58 -13.65
CA PRO A 2 2.81 4.52 -13.54
C PRO A 2 1.45 5.12 -13.87
N GLU A 3 0.87 4.67 -14.97
CA GLU A 3 -0.49 5.01 -15.40
C GLU A 3 -1.52 4.56 -14.34
N GLY A 4 -2.71 5.14 -14.31
CA GLY A 4 -3.78 4.74 -13.37
C GLY A 4 -4.03 3.23 -13.36
N HIS A 5 -4.00 2.60 -14.53
CA HIS A 5 -4.07 1.13 -14.68
C HIS A 5 -3.02 0.36 -13.86
N THR A 6 -1.83 0.92 -13.66
CA THR A 6 -0.79 0.30 -12.81
C THR A 6 -1.24 0.24 -11.37
N VAL A 7 -1.84 1.32 -10.85
CA VAL A 7 -2.28 1.40 -9.46
C VAL A 7 -3.48 0.49 -9.22
N HIS A 8 -4.44 0.42 -10.16
CA HIS A 8 -5.54 -0.54 -10.10
C HIS A 8 -5.06 -1.99 -10.09
N ARG A 9 -4.07 -2.33 -10.95
CA ARG A 9 -3.45 -3.66 -10.94
C ARG A 9 -2.80 -3.94 -9.59
N LEU A 10 -2.10 -2.98 -9.01
CA LEU A 10 -1.48 -3.12 -7.69
C LEU A 10 -2.53 -3.31 -6.59
N ALA A 11 -3.63 -2.56 -6.61
CA ALA A 11 -4.74 -2.76 -5.67
C ALA A 11 -5.27 -4.19 -5.76
N ALA A 12 -5.54 -4.69 -6.97
CA ALA A 12 -6.00 -6.06 -7.17
C ALA A 12 -4.97 -7.12 -6.72
N VAL A 13 -3.67 -6.87 -6.91
CA VAL A 13 -2.60 -7.74 -6.42
C VAL A 13 -2.59 -7.76 -4.88
N HIS A 14 -2.65 -6.59 -4.25
CA HIS A 14 -2.65 -6.49 -2.78
C HIS A 14 -3.92 -7.11 -2.18
N GLN A 15 -5.08 -6.91 -2.81
CA GLN A 15 -6.34 -7.53 -2.40
C GLN A 15 -6.20 -9.06 -2.35
N ARG A 16 -5.66 -9.67 -3.42
CA ARG A 16 -5.48 -11.14 -3.46
C ARG A 16 -4.44 -11.64 -2.45
N MET A 17 -3.30 -10.94 -2.35
CA MET A 17 -2.17 -11.40 -1.53
C MET A 17 -2.33 -11.12 -0.03
N PHE A 18 -3.10 -10.10 0.35
CA PHE A 18 -3.08 -9.63 1.73
C PHE A 18 -4.44 -9.42 2.36
N ALA A 19 -5.53 -9.27 1.60
CA ALA A 19 -6.83 -9.03 2.22
C ALA A 19 -7.37 -10.27 2.94
N GLY A 20 -8.07 -10.03 4.05
CA GLY A 20 -8.69 -11.07 4.88
C GLY A 20 -7.71 -11.81 5.80
N ARG A 21 -6.47 -11.33 5.96
CA ARG A 21 -5.48 -11.93 6.86
C ARG A 21 -4.60 -10.89 7.57
N PRO A 22 -4.00 -11.25 8.72
CA PRO A 22 -2.94 -10.46 9.35
C PRO A 22 -1.74 -10.29 8.41
N VAL A 23 -1.17 -9.09 8.38
CA VAL A 23 -0.02 -8.76 7.54
C VAL A 23 1.12 -8.25 8.42
N ALA A 24 2.29 -8.85 8.30
CA ALA A 24 3.49 -8.30 8.90
C ALA A 24 3.97 -7.09 8.06
N VAL A 25 4.24 -5.98 8.74
CA VAL A 25 4.58 -4.70 8.13
C VAL A 25 5.91 -4.20 8.68
N ALA A 26 6.87 -4.00 7.79
CA ALA A 26 8.18 -3.48 8.14
C ALA A 26 8.57 -2.28 7.28
N SER A 27 9.45 -1.42 7.79
CA SER A 27 10.08 -0.34 7.04
C SER A 27 11.60 -0.52 7.08
N PRO A 28 12.21 -1.36 6.23
CA PRO A 28 13.65 -1.64 6.28
C PRO A 28 14.54 -0.39 6.14
N GLN A 29 14.13 0.60 5.36
CA GLN A 29 14.84 1.89 5.24
C GLN A 29 14.57 2.84 6.43
N GLY A 30 13.68 2.50 7.36
CA GLY A 30 13.31 3.33 8.51
C GLY A 30 12.40 4.54 8.21
N ARG A 31 12.24 4.96 6.96
CA ARG A 31 11.48 6.17 6.59
C ARG A 31 9.94 6.07 6.78
N PHE A 32 9.43 4.90 7.11
CA PHE A 32 8.03 4.66 7.50
C PHE A 32 7.96 3.81 8.79
N ALA A 33 8.96 3.90 9.67
CA ALA A 33 9.05 3.03 10.85
C ALA A 33 7.84 3.14 11.79
N GLU A 34 7.39 4.36 12.11
CA GLU A 34 6.24 4.57 13.01
C GLU A 34 4.94 4.02 12.42
N GLY A 35 4.70 4.26 11.13
CA GLY A 35 3.53 3.73 10.44
C GLY A 35 3.58 2.20 10.33
N ALA A 36 4.76 1.62 10.10
CA ALA A 36 4.94 0.16 10.09
C ALA A 36 4.61 -0.45 11.46
N LEU A 37 5.14 0.13 12.55
CA LEU A 37 4.84 -0.32 13.91
C LEU A 37 3.33 -0.26 14.23
N ARG A 38 2.63 0.77 13.73
CA ARG A 38 1.18 0.88 13.91
C ARG A 38 0.41 -0.19 13.15
N LEU A 39 0.93 -0.68 12.02
CA LEU A 39 0.23 -1.64 11.15
C LEU A 39 0.65 -3.09 11.34
N ASP A 40 1.82 -3.34 11.93
CA ASP A 40 2.39 -4.68 12.00
C ASP A 40 1.46 -5.67 12.71
N GLY A 41 1.17 -6.79 12.04
CA GLY A 41 0.27 -7.84 12.53
C GLY A 41 -1.22 -7.54 12.38
N ARG A 42 -1.62 -6.38 11.84
CA ARG A 42 -3.04 -6.04 11.64
C ARG A 42 -3.67 -6.76 10.46
N LEU A 43 -4.99 -6.94 10.53
CA LEU A 43 -5.79 -7.47 9.43
C LEU A 43 -5.90 -6.43 8.31
N LEU A 44 -5.41 -6.75 7.10
CA LEU A 44 -5.74 -5.96 5.92
C LEU A 44 -7.14 -6.37 5.46
N THR A 45 -8.07 -5.41 5.44
CA THR A 45 -9.48 -5.63 5.12
C THR A 45 -9.78 -5.38 3.66
N ASP A 46 -9.12 -4.41 3.04
CA ASP A 46 -9.37 -4.03 1.65
C ASP A 46 -8.18 -3.29 1.02
N ALA A 47 -8.09 -3.33 -0.31
CA ALA A 47 -7.07 -2.68 -1.11
C ALA A 47 -7.71 -2.06 -2.36
N GLU A 48 -7.70 -0.74 -2.44
CA GLU A 48 -8.36 0.00 -3.51
C GLU A 48 -7.43 1.00 -4.19
N ALA A 49 -7.76 1.33 -5.43
CA ALA A 49 -7.14 2.41 -6.18
C ALA A 49 -8.09 3.60 -6.27
N LEU A 50 -7.53 4.79 -6.11
CA LEU A 50 -8.17 6.08 -6.35
C LEU A 50 -7.26 6.89 -7.28
N GLY A 51 -7.47 6.75 -8.58
CA GLY A 51 -6.64 7.27 -9.64
C GLY A 51 -5.20 6.75 -9.54
N LYS A 52 -4.29 7.60 -9.05
CA LYS A 52 -2.86 7.28 -8.86
C LYS A 52 -2.49 6.93 -7.42
N HIS A 53 -3.49 6.79 -6.56
CA HIS A 53 -3.33 6.56 -5.13
C HIS A 53 -3.77 5.13 -4.79
N LEU A 54 -2.86 4.34 -4.23
CA LEU A 54 -3.18 3.04 -3.65
C LEU A 54 -3.54 3.25 -2.19
N LEU A 55 -4.68 2.72 -1.76
CA LEU A 55 -5.13 2.72 -0.37
C LEU A 55 -5.23 1.28 0.10
N LEU A 56 -4.50 0.97 1.18
CA LEU A 56 -4.58 -0.32 1.87
C LEU A 56 -5.25 -0.08 3.22
N ARG A 57 -6.42 -0.68 3.40
CA ARG A 57 -7.26 -0.54 4.60
C ARG A 57 -6.94 -1.69 5.54
N PHE A 58 -6.67 -1.33 6.79
CA PHE A 58 -6.50 -2.28 7.88
C PHE A 58 -7.67 -2.13 8.86
N ASP A 59 -7.78 -3.07 9.79
CA ASP A 59 -8.67 -2.94 10.94
C ASP A 59 -8.42 -1.64 11.75
N HIS A 60 -9.39 -1.28 12.60
CA HIS A 60 -9.33 -0.07 13.45
C HIS A 60 -9.12 1.23 12.64
N ASP A 61 -9.78 1.32 11.49
CA ASP A 61 -9.83 2.48 10.61
C ASP A 61 -8.44 3.01 10.17
N GLN A 62 -7.41 2.16 10.19
CA GLN A 62 -6.08 2.53 9.71
C GLN A 62 -6.03 2.41 8.19
N VAL A 63 -5.64 3.49 7.51
CA VAL A 63 -5.51 3.49 6.06
C VAL A 63 -4.10 3.89 5.66
N LEU A 64 -3.36 2.97 5.05
CA LEU A 64 -2.08 3.24 4.41
C LEU A 64 -2.33 3.80 3.02
N HIS A 65 -1.84 5.01 2.79
CA HIS A 65 -1.82 5.64 1.49
C HIS A 65 -0.43 5.56 0.85
N VAL A 66 -0.41 5.05 -0.38
CA VAL A 66 0.78 5.02 -1.23
C VAL A 66 0.53 5.77 -2.53
N HIS A 67 1.43 6.69 -2.86
CA HIS A 67 1.50 7.32 -4.18
C HIS A 67 2.88 7.05 -4.78
N LEU A 68 2.92 6.31 -5.89
CA LEU A 68 4.20 5.87 -6.47
C LEU A 68 5.02 7.03 -7.05
N GLY A 69 4.38 8.02 -7.67
CA GLY A 69 5.12 9.02 -8.44
C GLY A 69 5.90 8.40 -9.60
N ILE A 70 6.94 9.08 -10.07
CA ILE A 70 7.70 8.64 -11.26
C ILE A 70 8.61 7.45 -10.96
N TYR A 71 9.19 7.39 -9.76
CA TYR A 71 10.21 6.41 -9.38
C TYR A 71 9.67 5.25 -8.54
N GLY A 72 8.45 5.38 -8.02
CA GLY A 72 7.86 4.40 -7.12
C GLY A 72 7.55 3.08 -7.82
N LYS A 73 7.88 1.98 -7.16
CA LYS A 73 7.57 0.63 -7.64
C LYS A 73 7.36 -0.36 -6.51
N TYR A 74 6.55 -1.36 -6.80
CA TYR A 74 6.41 -2.57 -5.98
C TYR A 74 7.14 -3.75 -6.63
N THR A 75 7.76 -4.57 -5.80
CA THR A 75 8.20 -5.93 -6.17
C THR A 75 7.42 -6.91 -5.33
N VAL A 76 6.74 -7.86 -5.96
CA VAL A 76 5.95 -8.90 -5.28
C VAL A 76 6.54 -10.27 -5.58
N GLY A 77 6.44 -11.20 -4.63
CA GLY A 77 6.95 -12.55 -4.80
C GLY A 77 6.50 -13.52 -3.72
N PRO A 78 6.78 -14.82 -3.90
CA PRO A 78 6.47 -15.85 -2.91
C PRO A 78 7.38 -15.76 -1.68
N LEU A 79 7.01 -16.46 -0.61
CA LEU A 79 7.89 -16.70 0.53
C LEU A 79 8.94 -17.80 0.21
N PRO A 80 10.10 -17.83 0.89
CA PRO A 80 10.56 -16.84 1.87
C PRO A 80 10.93 -15.51 1.22
N ALA A 81 10.56 -14.40 1.87
CA ALA A 81 10.94 -13.08 1.37
C ALA A 81 12.48 -12.94 1.39
N PRO A 82 13.12 -12.52 0.28
CA PRO A 82 14.57 -12.33 0.26
C PRO A 82 14.96 -11.18 1.19
N ALA A 83 16.24 -11.12 1.59
CA ALA A 83 16.77 -9.97 2.31
C ALA A 83 16.40 -8.66 1.58
N PRO A 84 16.02 -7.58 2.29
CA PRO A 84 15.66 -6.32 1.64
C PRO A 84 16.79 -5.79 0.74
N ILE A 85 16.51 -5.67 -0.56
CA ILE A 85 17.49 -5.13 -1.53
C ILE A 85 17.22 -3.65 -1.74
N GLY A 86 18.22 -2.81 -1.45
CA GLY A 86 18.18 -1.36 -1.63
C GLY A 86 17.24 -0.63 -0.66
N ALA A 87 16.75 0.53 -1.08
CA ALA A 87 15.94 1.43 -0.27
C ALA A 87 14.46 1.01 -0.15
N VAL A 88 14.19 -0.12 0.52
CA VAL A 88 12.82 -0.60 0.77
C VAL A 88 12.11 0.28 1.81
N ARG A 89 11.15 1.09 1.36
CA ARG A 89 10.36 2.00 2.21
C ARG A 89 9.38 1.24 3.10
N LEU A 90 8.73 0.23 2.53
CA LEU A 90 7.70 -0.58 3.16
C LEU A 90 7.83 -2.02 2.63
N ARG A 91 7.74 -2.99 3.53
CA ARG A 91 7.58 -4.42 3.21
C ARG A 91 6.31 -4.92 3.86
N LEU A 92 5.45 -5.55 3.07
CA LEU A 92 4.31 -6.34 3.53
C LEU A 92 4.64 -7.81 3.37
N THR A 93 4.28 -8.62 4.37
CA THR A 93 4.49 -10.08 4.34
C THR A 93 3.27 -10.78 4.92
N ALA A 94 2.78 -11.80 4.22
CA ALA A 94 1.76 -12.73 4.70
C ALA A 94 2.11 -14.15 4.22
N ASP A 95 1.35 -15.15 4.66
CA ASP A 95 1.51 -16.55 4.24
C ASP A 95 1.51 -16.74 2.71
N THR A 96 0.82 -15.89 1.95
CA THR A 96 0.78 -15.97 0.48
C THR A 96 1.98 -15.34 -0.24
N GLY A 97 2.82 -14.54 0.44
CA GLY A 97 3.95 -13.86 -0.21
C GLY A 97 4.35 -12.54 0.44
N TYR A 98 5.17 -11.79 -0.28
CA TYR A 98 5.67 -10.47 0.15
C TYR A 98 5.51 -9.40 -0.93
N ALA A 99 5.52 -8.14 -0.50
CA ALA A 99 5.56 -6.97 -1.36
C ALA A 99 6.55 -5.92 -0.81
N ASP A 100 7.53 -5.50 -1.62
CA ASP A 100 8.48 -4.43 -1.32
C ASP A 100 8.14 -3.16 -2.10
N LEU A 101 7.90 -2.06 -1.39
CA LEU A 101 7.77 -0.72 -1.95
C LEU A 101 9.11 0.01 -1.93
N ARG A 102 9.49 0.62 -3.07
CA ARG A 102 10.68 1.47 -3.19
C ARG A 102 10.34 2.78 -3.88
N GLY A 103 10.99 3.86 -3.43
CA GLY A 103 10.91 5.19 -4.05
C GLY A 103 9.53 5.83 -4.22
N PRO A 104 8.53 5.59 -3.35
CA PRO A 104 7.23 6.25 -3.50
C PRO A 104 7.35 7.77 -3.25
N ASN A 105 6.47 8.54 -3.89
CA ASN A 105 6.24 9.95 -3.53
C ASN A 105 5.56 10.08 -2.16
N ALA A 106 4.62 9.19 -1.83
CA ALA A 106 3.96 9.13 -0.52
C ALA A 106 3.85 7.69 -0.01
N CYS A 107 4.06 7.51 1.29
CA CYS A 107 3.87 6.28 2.04
C CYS A 107 3.56 6.70 3.47
N GLU A 108 2.29 6.86 3.79
CA GLU A 108 1.81 7.50 5.01
C GLU A 108 0.51 6.87 5.50
N LEU A 109 0.24 6.97 6.80
CA LEU A 109 -1.07 6.67 7.34
C LEU A 109 -1.95 7.91 7.18
N LEU A 110 -3.17 7.71 6.69
CA LEU A 110 -4.15 8.77 6.65
C LEU A 110 -4.79 8.94 8.02
N GLU A 111 -4.88 10.17 8.47
CA GLU A 111 -5.68 10.55 9.64
C GLU A 111 -7.18 10.33 9.39
N PRO A 112 -8.02 10.28 10.44
CA PRO A 112 -9.47 10.19 10.28
C PRO A 112 -10.00 11.24 9.30
N GLY A 113 -10.81 10.79 8.33
CA GLY A 113 -11.34 11.65 7.26
C GLY A 113 -10.37 11.91 6.10
N GLY A 114 -9.09 11.53 6.19
CA GLY A 114 -8.08 11.76 5.16
C GLY A 114 -8.42 11.13 3.81
N VAL A 115 -9.11 9.98 3.80
CA VAL A 115 -9.62 9.37 2.56
C VAL A 115 -10.63 10.27 1.87
N LYS A 116 -11.57 10.87 2.62
CA LYS A 116 -12.57 11.79 2.07
C LYS A 116 -11.89 13.01 1.48
N THR A 117 -10.98 13.64 2.23
CA THR A 117 -10.19 14.79 1.76
C THR A 117 -9.43 14.46 0.48
N LEU A 118 -8.84 13.26 0.39
CA LEU A 118 -8.14 12.82 -0.81
C LEU A 118 -9.09 12.66 -2.00
N ARG A 119 -10.25 12.02 -1.82
CA ARG A 119 -11.28 11.87 -2.86
C ARG A 119 -11.79 13.22 -3.36
N ASP A 120 -12.15 14.11 -2.44
CA ASP A 120 -12.67 15.44 -2.76
C ASP A 120 -11.67 16.26 -3.59
N ARG A 121 -10.36 16.12 -3.31
CA ARG A 121 -9.30 16.81 -4.06
C ARG A 121 -9.09 16.25 -5.47
N LEU A 122 -9.24 14.94 -5.66
CA LEU A 122 -8.94 14.27 -6.93
C LEU A 122 -10.11 14.33 -7.92
N GLY A 123 -11.34 14.48 -7.44
CA GLY A 123 -12.54 14.32 -8.26
C GLY A 123 -12.84 12.85 -8.58
N PRO A 124 -13.86 12.59 -9.42
CA PRO A 124 -14.26 11.22 -9.78
C PRO A 124 -13.15 10.49 -10.55
N ASP A 125 -12.94 9.22 -10.23
CA ASP A 125 -11.96 8.37 -10.90
C ASP A 125 -12.61 7.66 -12.11
N PRO A 126 -12.16 7.90 -13.34
CA PRO A 126 -12.78 7.31 -14.54
C PRO A 126 -12.65 5.78 -14.64
N LEU A 127 -11.79 5.16 -13.85
CA LEU A 127 -11.62 3.70 -13.81
C LEU A 127 -12.46 3.03 -12.72
N ARG A 128 -13.21 3.82 -11.93
CA ARG A 128 -14.13 3.31 -10.93
C ARG A 128 -15.56 3.40 -11.45
N GLY A 129 -16.37 2.42 -11.02
CA GLY A 129 -17.78 2.33 -11.39
C GLY A 129 -18.75 2.80 -10.30
N ASP A 130 -18.24 3.43 -9.23
CA ASP A 130 -19.02 3.95 -8.09
C ASP A 130 -19.33 5.45 -8.19
#